data_AF-A0A7S0DSU9-F1
#
_entry.id   AF-A0A7S0DSU9-F1
#
_cell.length_a   1.000
_cell.length_b   1.000
_cell.length_c   1.000
_cell.angle_alpha   90.00
_cell.angle_beta   90.00
_cell.angle_gamma   90.00
#
_symmetry.space_group_name_H-M   'P 1'
#
loop_
_entity.id
_entity.type
_entity.pdbx_description
1 polymer ?
#
loop_
_entity_poly.entity_id
_entity_poly.type
_entity_poly.pdbx_seq_one_letter_code
_entity_poly.pdbx_strand_id
1 'polypeptide(L)'
;MTDTEDKKSVKSNITKLTEELHKLRNVDAYDDPDQPLSSEAKNTTIQQAPCNIRQRRILRGHFGKIYAMYWANDGVGLVSASQDGKLIIWNAFTTNKIHAIPLRSSWVMTCAYSPSSKFVACGGLDNLCSIFAVPETGKETTKQKVYCELAQHEGYLSCCRFIDDQKIITSSGDSSCILWNVEQRSPECQFNDHTGDVMSVSIMKDSGLFVSGSCDSLAKLWDYRAKKACVMTFPGHESDINSVDFFPDGQAFATASDDSTCRLFDIRAYRQLQKYANEKILCGITSVAFSKSGRQLFAGYDDYNCYVWDTISGLNIQQLTGHENRVSCLGVQSNGQALCTGGWDTLLRIWAV
;
A
#
# COMPACT_ATOMS: atom_id res chain seq x y z
N MET A 1 -13.10 45.29 -19.31
CA MET A 1 -12.59 44.76 -20.59
C MET A 1 -11.17 44.19 -20.47
N THR A 2 -10.36 44.62 -19.49
CA THR A 2 -8.99 44.14 -19.25
C THR A 2 -8.90 42.70 -18.71
N ASP A 3 -9.76 42.32 -17.75
CA ASP A 3 -9.75 40.95 -17.16
C ASP A 3 -9.99 39.81 -18.15
N THR A 4 -10.67 40.07 -19.26
CA THR A 4 -10.99 39.05 -20.27
C THR A 4 -9.85 38.80 -21.26
N GLU A 5 -9.00 39.79 -21.51
CA GLU A 5 -7.84 39.65 -22.38
C GLU A 5 -6.68 38.96 -21.65
N ASP A 6 -6.47 39.28 -20.38
CA ASP A 6 -5.49 38.61 -19.52
C ASP A 6 -5.85 37.12 -19.30
N LYS A 7 -7.14 36.81 -19.13
CA LYS A 7 -7.58 35.40 -19.06
C LYS A 7 -7.34 34.63 -20.37
N LYS A 8 -7.45 35.29 -21.53
CA LYS A 8 -7.18 34.65 -22.83
C LYS A 8 -5.68 34.44 -23.07
N SER A 9 -4.84 35.40 -22.69
CA SER A 9 -3.38 35.28 -22.80
C SER A 9 -2.84 34.18 -21.90
N VAL A 10 -3.33 34.09 -20.65
CA VAL A 10 -2.98 33.02 -19.71
C VAL A 10 -3.43 31.66 -20.23
N LYS A 11 -4.67 31.54 -20.73
CA LYS A 11 -5.14 30.28 -21.36
C LYS A 11 -4.27 29.87 -22.54
N SER A 12 -3.89 30.82 -23.41
CA SER A 12 -3.01 30.54 -24.54
C SER A 12 -1.62 30.07 -24.10
N ASN A 13 -1.07 30.66 -23.04
CA ASN A 13 0.20 30.23 -22.48
C ASN A 13 0.11 28.83 -21.86
N ILE A 14 -0.98 28.51 -21.15
CA ILE A 14 -1.23 27.16 -20.63
C ILE A 14 -1.30 26.14 -21.77
N THR A 15 -2.03 26.45 -22.85
CA THR A 15 -2.10 25.54 -24.01
C THR A 15 -0.75 25.34 -24.69
N LYS A 16 0.08 26.39 -24.80
CA LYS A 16 1.43 26.27 -25.37
C LYS A 16 2.35 25.42 -24.49
N LEU A 17 2.34 25.67 -23.18
CA LEU A 17 3.15 24.91 -22.22
C LEU A 17 2.72 23.45 -22.12
N THR A 18 1.41 23.17 -22.20
CA THR A 18 0.91 21.78 -22.24
C THR A 18 1.33 21.07 -23.52
N GLU A 19 1.24 21.72 -24.69
CA GLU A 19 1.76 21.17 -25.94
C GLU A 19 3.27 20.94 -25.90
N GLU A 20 4.04 21.85 -25.29
CA GLU A 20 5.48 21.72 -25.12
C GLU A 20 5.84 20.56 -24.18
N LEU A 21 5.11 20.40 -23.06
CA LEU A 21 5.26 19.25 -22.16
C LEU A 21 4.90 17.93 -22.86
N HIS A 22 3.83 17.89 -23.65
CA HIS A 22 3.48 16.71 -24.46
C HIS A 22 4.58 16.38 -25.47
N LYS A 23 5.19 17.40 -26.11
CA LYS A 23 6.33 17.20 -27.01
C LYS A 23 7.54 16.68 -26.27
N LEU A 24 7.93 17.27 -25.13
CA LEU A 24 9.09 16.82 -24.35
C LEU A 24 8.92 15.38 -23.85
N ARG A 25 7.73 15.02 -23.35
CA ARG A 25 7.40 13.65 -22.97
C ARG A 25 7.52 12.65 -24.13
N ASN A 26 7.34 13.13 -25.36
CA ASN A 26 7.50 12.34 -26.57
C ASN A 26 8.94 12.36 -27.15
N VAL A 27 9.79 13.33 -26.76
CA VAL A 27 11.12 13.56 -27.35
C VAL A 27 12.26 12.91 -26.54
N ASP A 28 12.12 12.75 -25.22
CA ASP A 28 13.09 12.00 -24.40
C ASP A 28 13.03 10.47 -24.62
N ALA A 29 12.20 10.02 -25.56
CA ALA A 29 11.95 8.64 -25.91
C ALA A 29 12.64 8.30 -27.25
N TYR A 30 13.85 7.75 -27.19
CA TYR A 30 14.49 7.13 -28.36
C TYR A 30 13.85 5.79 -28.76
N ASP A 31 12.80 5.35 -28.08
CA ASP A 31 11.94 4.22 -28.44
C ASP A 31 10.47 4.58 -28.17
N ASP A 32 9.62 4.28 -29.14
CA ASP A 32 8.16 4.48 -29.23
C ASP A 32 7.41 4.67 -27.88
N PRO A 33 6.67 5.79 -27.66
CA PRO A 33 6.01 6.09 -26.38
C PRO A 33 4.94 5.07 -25.96
N ASP A 34 4.45 4.27 -26.91
CA ASP A 34 3.42 3.25 -26.72
C ASP A 34 3.98 1.82 -26.69
N GLN A 35 5.30 1.61 -26.68
CA GLN A 35 5.84 0.27 -26.43
C GLN A 35 5.72 -0.07 -24.95
N PRO A 36 4.78 -0.94 -24.53
CA PRO A 36 4.70 -1.36 -23.14
C PRO A 36 5.96 -2.12 -22.77
N LEU A 37 6.35 -2.15 -21.50
CA LEU A 37 7.46 -2.98 -21.01
C LEU A 37 7.34 -4.43 -21.51
N SER A 38 6.11 -4.93 -21.64
CA SER A 38 5.82 -6.24 -22.21
C SER A 38 6.30 -6.47 -23.66
N SER A 39 6.50 -5.43 -24.47
CA SER A 39 7.00 -5.53 -25.84
C SER A 39 8.52 -5.73 -25.88
N GLU A 40 9.29 -4.95 -25.11
CA GLU A 40 10.72 -5.17 -24.88
C GLU A 40 10.99 -6.51 -24.18
N ALA A 41 10.12 -6.88 -23.25
CA ALA A 41 10.18 -8.17 -22.56
C ALA A 41 10.03 -9.37 -23.50
N LYS A 42 9.31 -9.25 -24.62
CA LYS A 42 9.18 -10.33 -25.62
C LYS A 42 10.42 -10.46 -26.49
N ASN A 43 11.13 -9.36 -26.72
CA ASN A 43 12.40 -9.35 -27.46
C ASN A 43 13.52 -10.01 -26.64
N THR A 44 13.42 -9.95 -25.32
CA THR A 44 14.31 -10.64 -24.40
C THR A 44 13.72 -12.03 -24.13
N THR A 45 14.47 -13.12 -24.25
CA THR A 45 13.94 -14.50 -24.07
C THR A 45 13.69 -14.82 -22.58
N ILE A 46 12.82 -14.05 -21.92
CA ILE A 46 12.53 -14.17 -20.50
C ILE A 46 11.50 -15.30 -20.33
N GLN A 47 11.94 -16.42 -19.77
CA GLN A 47 11.02 -17.50 -19.39
C GLN A 47 10.01 -16.97 -18.36
N GLN A 48 8.75 -17.42 -18.49
CA GLN A 48 7.71 -17.15 -17.51
C GLN A 48 8.17 -17.62 -16.12
N ALA A 49 7.91 -16.83 -15.09
CA ALA A 49 8.30 -17.18 -13.74
C ALA A 49 7.54 -18.47 -13.32
N PRO A 50 8.23 -19.57 -12.97
CA PRO A 50 7.55 -20.74 -12.46
C PRO A 50 6.95 -20.40 -11.10
N CYS A 51 5.63 -20.50 -10.95
CA CYS A 51 5.00 -20.37 -9.65
C CYS A 51 4.05 -21.53 -9.39
N ASN A 52 4.24 -22.18 -8.25
CA ASN A 52 3.32 -23.17 -7.70
C ASN A 52 3.08 -22.80 -6.24
N ILE A 53 2.51 -21.62 -6.05
CA ILE A 53 2.22 -21.10 -4.71
C ILE A 53 1.01 -21.86 -4.17
N ARG A 54 1.16 -22.46 -2.99
CA ARG A 54 0.11 -23.24 -2.34
C ARG A 54 -0.15 -22.74 -0.93
N GLN A 55 -1.39 -22.91 -0.48
CA GLN A 55 -1.76 -22.61 0.89
C GLN A 55 -1.04 -23.57 1.85
N ARG A 56 -0.23 -23.03 2.76
CA ARG A 56 0.52 -23.81 3.77
C ARG A 56 -0.12 -23.77 5.14
N ARG A 57 -0.71 -22.63 5.53
CA ARG A 57 -1.29 -22.42 6.86
C ARG A 57 -2.55 -21.55 6.77
N ILE A 58 -3.38 -21.69 7.81
CA ILE A 58 -4.58 -20.87 8.05
C ILE A 58 -4.49 -20.39 9.49
N LEU A 59 -4.55 -19.08 9.71
CA LEU A 59 -4.64 -18.49 11.04
C LEU A 59 -6.11 -18.24 11.36
N ARG A 60 -6.59 -18.86 12.46
CA ARG A 60 -7.97 -18.77 12.92
C ARG A 60 -8.03 -18.09 14.28
N GLY A 61 -8.81 -17.03 14.41
CA GLY A 61 -8.99 -16.38 15.70
C GLY A 61 -9.67 -15.03 15.73
N HIS A 62 -9.79 -14.35 14.60
CA HIS A 62 -10.66 -13.20 14.47
C HIS A 62 -12.11 -13.66 14.36
N PHE A 63 -13.02 -12.84 14.89
CA PHE A 63 -14.46 -13.07 14.77
C PHE A 63 -15.13 -12.09 13.81
N GLY A 64 -14.40 -11.04 13.41
CA GLY A 64 -14.84 -10.03 12.47
C GLY A 64 -14.04 -10.04 11.17
N LYS A 65 -14.44 -9.17 10.25
CA LYS A 65 -13.73 -8.95 8.99
C LYS A 65 -12.32 -8.45 9.25
N ILE A 66 -11.33 -9.05 8.62
CA ILE A 66 -9.96 -8.57 8.68
C ILE A 66 -9.83 -7.40 7.70
N TYR A 67 -9.21 -6.31 8.11
CA TYR A 67 -9.00 -5.14 7.24
C TYR A 67 -7.54 -4.99 6.86
N ALA A 68 -6.63 -5.16 7.81
CA ALA A 68 -5.21 -5.02 7.58
C ALA A 68 -4.41 -6.14 8.23
N MET A 69 -3.27 -6.41 7.62
CA MET A 69 -2.22 -7.24 8.16
C MET A 69 -0.86 -6.62 7.81
N TYR A 70 0.14 -6.90 8.63
CA TYR A 70 1.51 -6.45 8.37
C TYR A 70 2.51 -7.44 8.93
N TRP A 71 3.52 -7.79 8.13
CA TRP A 71 4.60 -8.67 8.55
C TRP A 71 5.61 -7.92 9.41
N ALA A 72 6.09 -8.56 10.47
CA ALA A 72 7.27 -8.10 11.18
C ALA A 72 8.53 -8.35 10.34
N ASN A 73 9.56 -7.54 10.57
CA ASN A 73 10.80 -7.63 9.79
C ASN A 73 11.62 -8.88 10.15
N ASP A 74 11.36 -9.49 11.31
CA ASP A 74 11.92 -10.78 11.75
C ASP A 74 11.52 -11.97 10.84
N GLY A 75 10.52 -11.78 9.99
CA GLY A 75 9.95 -12.80 9.12
C GLY A 75 9.07 -13.82 9.85
N VAL A 76 8.88 -13.75 11.16
CA VAL A 76 8.10 -14.74 11.92
C VAL A 76 6.82 -14.12 12.43
N GLY A 77 6.90 -12.88 12.92
CA GLY A 77 5.79 -12.14 13.47
C GLY A 77 4.84 -11.62 12.40
N LEU A 78 3.56 -11.65 12.70
CA LEU A 78 2.51 -11.09 11.87
C LEU A 78 1.50 -10.36 12.75
N VAL A 79 1.20 -9.11 12.45
CA VAL A 79 0.09 -8.40 13.10
C VAL A 79 -1.12 -8.35 12.17
N SER A 80 -2.32 -8.43 12.74
CA SER A 80 -3.56 -8.36 12.00
C SER A 80 -4.64 -7.62 12.78
N ALA A 81 -5.37 -6.76 12.09
CA ALA A 81 -6.46 -5.95 12.62
C ALA A 81 -7.80 -6.38 12.03
N SER A 82 -8.81 -6.44 12.90
CA SER A 82 -10.14 -6.91 12.57
C SER A 82 -11.22 -6.00 13.13
N GLN A 83 -12.39 -6.05 12.51
CA GLN A 83 -13.61 -5.33 12.88
C GLN A 83 -14.19 -5.75 14.25
N ASP A 84 -13.70 -6.85 14.83
CA ASP A 84 -14.05 -7.25 16.19
C ASP A 84 -13.33 -6.43 17.28
N GLY A 85 -12.57 -5.41 16.89
CA GLY A 85 -11.81 -4.55 17.81
C GLY A 85 -10.62 -5.27 18.42
N LYS A 86 -10.05 -6.27 17.74
CA LYS A 86 -8.86 -6.98 18.20
C LYS A 86 -7.70 -6.78 17.24
N LEU A 87 -6.54 -6.53 17.82
CA LEU A 87 -5.25 -6.61 17.15
C LEU A 87 -4.56 -7.88 17.64
N ILE A 88 -4.36 -8.85 16.74
CA ILE A 88 -3.72 -10.13 17.08
C ILE A 88 -2.33 -10.18 16.46
N ILE A 89 -1.34 -10.48 17.29
CA ILE A 89 0.03 -10.79 16.86
C ILE A 89 0.20 -12.30 16.86
N TRP A 90 0.59 -12.81 15.70
CA TRP A 90 0.77 -14.23 15.41
C TRP A 90 2.24 -14.57 15.23
N ASN A 91 2.57 -15.81 15.51
CA ASN A 91 3.73 -16.47 14.93
C ASN A 91 3.26 -17.22 13.68
N ALA A 92 3.67 -16.77 12.50
CA ALA A 92 3.19 -17.29 11.23
C ALA A 92 3.58 -18.76 10.98
N PHE A 93 4.72 -19.21 11.51
CA PHE A 93 5.21 -20.58 11.33
C PHE A 93 4.44 -21.59 12.19
N THR A 94 4.24 -21.24 13.47
CA THR A 94 3.57 -22.12 14.44
C THR A 94 2.06 -21.93 14.48
N THR A 95 1.54 -20.88 13.84
CA THR A 95 0.12 -20.45 13.88
C THR A 95 -0.38 -20.03 15.27
N ASN A 96 0.52 -19.90 16.24
CA ASN A 96 0.18 -19.52 17.61
C ASN A 96 -0.10 -18.02 17.72
N LYS A 97 -1.09 -17.68 18.57
CA LYS A 97 -1.36 -16.30 18.96
C LYS A 97 -0.38 -15.93 20.07
N ILE A 98 0.54 -15.02 19.79
CA ILE A 98 1.48 -14.51 20.80
C ILE A 98 0.75 -13.53 21.71
N HIS A 99 0.00 -12.61 21.09
CA HIS A 99 -0.67 -11.52 21.77
C HIS A 99 -2.02 -11.21 21.13
N ALA A 100 -2.99 -10.80 21.96
CA ALA A 100 -4.27 -10.30 21.51
C ALA A 100 -4.59 -9.02 22.29
N ILE A 101 -4.47 -7.87 21.63
CA ILE A 101 -4.73 -6.55 22.19
C ILE A 101 -6.20 -6.20 21.91
N PRO A 102 -7.04 -6.03 22.94
CA PRO A 102 -8.37 -5.46 22.76
C PRO A 102 -8.25 -3.95 22.54
N LEU A 103 -8.89 -3.47 21.48
CA LEU A 103 -8.93 -2.06 21.10
C LEU A 103 -10.24 -1.43 21.57
N ARG A 104 -10.22 -0.10 21.75
CA ARG A 104 -11.42 0.65 22.14
C ARG A 104 -12.42 0.76 21.00
N SER A 105 -11.92 0.98 19.79
CA SER A 105 -12.72 1.01 18.56
C SER A 105 -12.84 -0.38 17.97
N SER A 106 -14.03 -0.74 17.53
CA SER A 106 -14.28 -1.97 16.79
C SER A 106 -13.81 -1.87 15.34
N TRP A 107 -13.88 -0.68 14.73
CA TRP A 107 -13.53 -0.49 13.32
C TRP A 107 -12.08 -0.07 13.17
N VAL A 108 -11.22 -1.08 13.01
CA VAL A 108 -9.78 -0.91 12.82
C VAL A 108 -9.45 -1.19 11.37
N MET A 109 -8.99 -0.17 10.64
CA MET A 109 -8.75 -0.24 9.21
C MET A 109 -7.29 -0.54 8.88
N THR A 110 -6.37 -0.12 9.75
CA THR A 110 -4.93 -0.29 9.53
C THR A 110 -4.22 -0.88 10.74
N CYS A 111 -3.15 -1.60 10.46
CA CYS A 111 -2.13 -1.96 11.43
C CYS A 111 -0.74 -1.88 10.82
N ALA A 112 0.26 -1.62 11.66
CA ALA A 112 1.66 -1.61 11.27
C ALA A 112 2.53 -2.23 12.37
N TYR A 113 3.62 -2.87 11.96
CA TYR A 113 4.66 -3.37 12.85
C TYR A 113 5.89 -2.48 12.72
N SER A 114 6.50 -2.08 13.83
CA SER A 114 7.75 -1.30 13.77
C SER A 114 8.90 -2.15 13.22
N PRO A 115 9.88 -1.55 12.52
CA PRO A 115 11.01 -2.30 11.97
C PRO A 115 11.83 -3.06 13.02
N SER A 116 11.91 -2.56 14.26
CA SER A 116 12.58 -3.22 15.39
C SER A 116 11.75 -4.32 16.06
N SER A 117 10.49 -4.46 15.66
CA SER A 117 9.50 -5.34 16.27
C SER A 117 9.12 -5.02 17.73
N LYS A 118 9.42 -3.81 18.21
CA LYS A 118 9.07 -3.36 19.57
C LYS A 118 7.69 -2.72 19.67
N PHE A 119 7.18 -2.16 18.59
CA PHE A 119 5.90 -1.45 18.58
C PHE A 119 4.96 -2.00 17.51
N VAL A 120 3.67 -1.92 17.80
CA VAL A 120 2.60 -2.11 16.82
C VAL A 120 1.68 -0.90 16.86
N ALA A 121 1.29 -0.41 15.69
CA ALA A 121 0.33 0.67 15.56
C ALA A 121 -0.98 0.13 14.98
N CYS A 122 -2.09 0.76 15.34
CA CYS A 122 -3.37 0.56 14.69
C CYS A 122 -4.18 1.86 14.68
N GLY A 123 -5.20 1.89 13.84
CA GLY A 123 -6.24 2.90 13.90
C GLY A 123 -7.34 2.62 12.88
N GLY A 124 -8.38 3.43 12.92
CA GLY A 124 -9.48 3.31 11.99
C GLY A 124 -10.47 4.45 12.17
N LEU A 125 -11.73 4.10 12.43
CA LEU A 125 -12.83 5.07 12.48
C LEU A 125 -12.85 5.93 13.75
N ASP A 126 -11.91 5.70 14.68
CA ASP A 126 -11.71 6.52 15.87
C ASP A 126 -10.87 7.77 15.61
N ASN A 127 -10.36 7.95 14.37
CA ASN A 127 -9.49 9.06 13.95
C ASN A 127 -8.16 9.13 14.74
N LEU A 128 -7.84 8.06 15.47
CA LEU A 128 -6.67 7.96 16.33
C LEU A 128 -5.70 6.92 15.77
N CYS A 129 -4.41 7.22 15.81
CA CYS A 129 -3.37 6.21 15.65
C CYS A 129 -2.85 5.82 17.04
N SER A 130 -3.24 4.63 17.51
CA SER A 130 -2.81 4.07 18.79
C SER A 130 -1.58 3.19 18.60
N ILE A 131 -0.53 3.44 19.39
CA ILE A 131 0.71 2.66 19.38
C ILE A 131 0.83 1.86 20.66
N PHE A 132 1.12 0.58 20.54
CA PHE A 132 1.29 -0.37 21.64
C PHE A 132 2.72 -0.88 21.67
N ALA A 133 3.29 -0.99 22.86
CA ALA A 133 4.56 -1.68 23.06
C ALA A 133 4.32 -3.20 23.08
N VAL A 134 5.07 -3.94 22.27
CA VAL A 134 5.09 -5.39 22.27
C VAL A 134 6.14 -5.85 23.28
N PRO A 135 5.75 -6.53 24.37
CA PRO A 135 6.71 -7.04 25.33
C PRO A 135 7.56 -8.17 24.70
N GLU A 136 8.86 -8.19 25.00
CA GLU A 136 9.72 -9.30 24.61
C GLU A 136 9.21 -10.61 25.21
N THR A 137 9.15 -11.65 24.37
CA THR A 137 8.71 -13.01 24.73
C THR A 137 9.50 -13.51 25.94
N GLY A 138 8.84 -13.65 27.10
CA GLY A 138 9.44 -14.16 28.33
C GLY A 138 9.08 -13.40 29.61
N LYS A 139 8.43 -12.22 29.52
CA LYS A 139 7.87 -11.52 30.69
C LYS A 139 6.36 -11.70 30.75
N GLU A 140 5.90 -12.46 31.74
CA GLU A 140 4.48 -12.72 31.99
C GLU A 140 3.68 -11.42 32.25
N THR A 141 2.50 -11.37 31.63
CA THR A 141 1.29 -10.72 32.16
C THR A 141 1.35 -9.23 32.54
N THR A 142 1.84 -8.37 31.65
CA THR A 142 1.40 -6.96 31.70
C THR A 142 0.35 -6.72 30.63
N LYS A 143 -0.83 -6.26 31.04
CA LYS A 143 -1.85 -5.67 30.15
C LYS A 143 -1.11 -4.77 29.17
N GLN A 144 -1.23 -5.05 27.87
CA GLN A 144 -0.57 -4.25 26.84
C GLN A 144 -0.97 -2.80 27.03
N LYS A 145 -0.01 -2.00 27.45
CA LYS A 145 -0.23 -0.61 27.77
C LYS A 145 -0.09 0.17 26.47
N VAL A 146 -1.09 1.00 26.17
CA VAL A 146 -1.00 1.99 25.12
C VAL A 146 0.23 2.86 25.40
N TYR A 147 1.17 2.89 24.47
CA TYR A 147 2.40 3.67 24.59
C TYR A 147 2.12 5.15 24.31
N CYS A 148 1.44 5.41 23.19
CA CYS A 148 0.93 6.72 22.85
C CYS A 148 -0.31 6.62 21.94
N GLU A 149 -1.11 7.68 21.96
CA GLU A 149 -2.24 7.90 21.05
C GLU A 149 -1.94 9.19 20.29
N LEU A 150 -2.00 9.14 18.96
CA LEU A 150 -1.77 10.28 18.08
C LEU A 150 -3.12 10.75 17.55
N ALA A 151 -3.48 11.99 17.89
CA ALA A 151 -4.79 12.58 17.62
C ALA A 151 -4.60 13.94 16.93
N GLN A 152 -4.97 14.02 15.65
CA GLN A 152 -4.96 15.28 14.88
C GLN A 152 -5.84 15.17 13.62
N HIS A 153 -6.01 13.96 13.07
CA HIS A 153 -6.87 13.73 11.92
C HIS A 153 -8.34 14.02 12.23
N GLU A 154 -9.03 14.61 11.25
CA GLU A 154 -10.47 14.91 11.33
C GLU A 154 -11.32 13.81 10.67
N GLY A 155 -10.68 12.92 9.91
CA GLY A 155 -11.27 11.75 9.25
C GLY A 155 -10.75 10.42 9.79
N TYR A 156 -11.32 9.33 9.27
CA TYR A 156 -10.91 7.97 9.64
C TYR A 156 -9.48 7.69 9.19
N LEU A 157 -8.73 6.92 9.97
CA LEU A 157 -7.38 6.50 9.63
C LEU A 157 -7.42 5.32 8.65
N SER A 158 -6.87 5.49 7.45
CA SER A 158 -6.89 4.47 6.39
C SER A 158 -5.65 3.57 6.40
N CYS A 159 -4.46 4.16 6.56
CA CYS A 159 -3.20 3.43 6.57
C CYS A 159 -2.21 4.08 7.55
N CYS A 160 -1.33 3.25 8.12
CA CYS A 160 -0.21 3.69 8.93
C CYS A 160 1.04 2.86 8.61
N ARG A 161 2.22 3.49 8.60
CA ARG A 161 3.51 2.84 8.33
C ARG A 161 4.61 3.47 9.16
N PHE A 162 5.38 2.64 9.86
CA PHE A 162 6.57 3.08 10.58
C PHE A 162 7.72 3.30 9.60
N ILE A 163 8.44 4.41 9.76
CA ILE A 163 9.75 4.61 9.13
C ILE A 163 10.81 3.96 10.00
N ASP A 164 10.79 4.32 11.28
CA ASP A 164 11.62 3.79 12.36
C ASP A 164 10.76 3.69 13.63
N ASP A 165 11.38 3.44 14.78
CA ASP A 165 10.66 3.37 16.06
C ASP A 165 10.16 4.74 16.57
N GLN A 166 10.71 5.84 16.04
CA GLN A 166 10.41 7.21 16.45
C GLN A 166 9.44 7.91 15.52
N LYS A 167 9.27 7.44 14.29
CA LYS A 167 8.54 8.12 13.23
C LYS A 167 7.55 7.19 12.54
N ILE A 168 6.32 7.68 12.43
CA ILE A 168 5.23 6.99 11.76
C ILE A 168 4.54 7.93 10.79
N ILE A 169 4.19 7.44 9.61
CA ILE A 169 3.34 8.13 8.65
C ILE A 169 1.93 7.57 8.76
N THR A 170 0.95 8.46 8.79
CA THR A 170 -0.47 8.16 8.77
C THR A 170 -1.12 8.77 7.54
N SER A 171 -2.14 8.09 7.01
CA SER A 171 -3.05 8.63 6.01
C SER A 171 -4.49 8.53 6.50
N SER A 172 -5.31 9.49 6.07
CA SER A 172 -6.67 9.65 6.58
C SER A 172 -7.66 9.98 5.47
N GLY A 173 -8.94 9.75 5.77
CA GLY A 173 -10.08 10.18 4.96
C GLY A 173 -10.29 11.70 4.94
N ASP A 174 -9.53 12.48 5.72
CA ASP A 174 -9.52 13.96 5.63
C ASP A 174 -8.64 14.51 4.49
N SER A 175 -8.27 13.66 3.53
CA SER A 175 -7.36 13.95 2.40
C SER A 175 -5.91 14.31 2.78
N SER A 176 -5.52 14.15 4.05
CA SER A 176 -4.17 14.43 4.51
C SER A 176 -3.34 13.18 4.84
N CYS A 177 -2.02 13.32 4.68
CA CYS A 177 -1.06 12.44 5.35
C CYS A 177 -0.28 13.23 6.40
N ILE A 178 0.08 12.60 7.51
CA ILE A 178 0.84 13.24 8.59
C ILE A 178 2.04 12.37 8.95
N LEU A 179 3.21 13.00 9.04
CA LEU A 179 4.40 12.43 9.66
C LEU A 179 4.40 12.82 11.14
N TRP A 180 4.52 11.82 12.01
CA TRP A 180 4.51 11.98 13.45
C TRP A 180 5.83 11.64 14.08
N ASN A 181 6.14 12.35 15.17
CA ASN A 181 7.14 11.91 16.13
C ASN A 181 6.45 11.16 17.28
N VAL A 182 6.75 9.87 17.42
CA VAL A 182 6.18 8.94 18.39
C VAL A 182 6.56 9.31 19.82
N GLU A 183 7.77 9.81 20.05
CA GLU A 183 8.28 10.19 21.38
C GLU A 183 7.65 11.51 21.85
N GLN A 184 7.60 12.52 20.96
CA GLN A 184 7.03 13.83 21.27
C GLN A 184 5.49 13.86 21.18
N ARG A 185 4.89 12.84 20.54
CA ARG A 185 3.43 12.74 20.30
C ARG A 185 2.87 13.93 19.52
N SER A 186 3.68 14.49 18.63
CA SER A 186 3.36 15.69 17.86
C SER A 186 3.54 15.43 16.36
N PRO A 187 2.72 16.06 15.51
CA PRO A 187 2.92 16.02 14.06
C PRO A 187 4.17 16.84 13.68
N GLU A 188 5.10 16.24 12.94
CA GLU A 188 6.30 16.92 12.41
C GLU A 188 6.00 17.63 11.08
N CYS A 189 5.24 16.97 10.21
CA CYS A 189 4.90 17.47 8.87
C CYS A 189 3.52 16.96 8.45
N GLN A 190 2.77 17.81 7.75
CA GLN A 190 1.48 17.47 7.17
C GLN A 190 1.56 17.65 5.64
N PHE A 191 0.97 16.70 4.92
CA PHE A 191 0.97 16.62 3.47
C PHE A 191 -0.48 16.72 2.99
N ASN A 192 -0.84 17.91 2.50
CA ASN A 192 -2.19 18.26 2.05
C ASN A 192 -2.11 18.68 0.58
N ASP A 193 -2.53 17.81 -0.32
CA ASP A 193 -2.61 18.08 -1.77
C ASP A 193 -3.63 17.15 -2.46
N HIS A 194 -3.95 16.00 -1.85
CA HIS A 194 -5.06 15.17 -2.31
C HIS A 194 -6.39 15.89 -2.13
N THR A 195 -7.34 15.60 -3.02
CA THR A 195 -8.70 16.17 -2.98
C THR A 195 -9.75 15.19 -2.46
N GLY A 196 -9.37 13.92 -2.29
CA GLY A 196 -10.22 12.87 -1.77
C GLY A 196 -9.54 12.08 -0.67
N ASP A 197 -10.25 11.09 -0.14
CA ASP A 197 -9.76 10.22 0.93
C ASP A 197 -8.46 9.54 0.49
N VAL A 198 -7.42 9.59 1.34
CA VAL A 198 -6.18 8.86 1.08
C VAL A 198 -6.36 7.46 1.62
N MET A 199 -6.20 6.43 0.78
CA MET A 199 -6.53 5.04 1.16
C MET A 199 -5.31 4.24 1.61
N SER A 200 -4.15 4.46 1.00
CA SER A 200 -2.94 3.69 1.30
C SER A 200 -1.68 4.51 1.15
N VAL A 201 -0.67 4.15 1.93
CA VAL A 201 0.69 4.68 1.87
C VAL A 201 1.70 3.54 1.85
N SER A 202 2.72 3.68 1.01
CA SER A 202 3.93 2.85 1.06
C SER A 202 5.16 3.73 1.17
N ILE A 203 6.19 3.25 1.88
CA ILE A 203 7.41 4.01 2.20
C ILE A 203 8.59 3.39 1.46
N MET A 204 9.41 4.22 0.84
CA MET A 204 10.67 3.80 0.25
C MET A 204 11.79 3.85 1.29
N LYS A 205 12.33 2.68 1.63
CA LYS A 205 13.42 2.55 2.62
C LYS A 205 14.62 3.44 2.26
N ASP A 206 15.23 4.04 3.27
CA ASP A 206 16.48 4.85 3.22
C ASP A 206 16.46 6.14 2.38
N SER A 207 15.39 6.40 1.62
CA SER A 207 15.37 7.45 0.61
C SER A 207 14.75 8.78 1.05
N GLY A 208 13.94 8.79 2.12
CA GLY A 208 13.14 9.95 2.46
C GLY A 208 11.82 10.10 1.71
N LEU A 209 11.43 9.13 0.87
CA LEU A 209 10.23 9.22 0.03
C LEU A 209 9.11 8.27 0.47
N PHE A 210 7.86 8.67 0.22
CA PHE A 210 6.69 7.80 0.32
C PHE A 210 5.70 8.09 -0.80
N VAL A 211 4.88 7.10 -1.16
CA VAL A 211 3.77 7.25 -2.12
C VAL A 211 2.45 7.08 -1.39
N SER A 212 1.48 7.90 -1.75
CA SER A 212 0.08 7.75 -1.34
C SER A 212 -0.83 7.54 -2.54
N GLY A 213 -1.89 6.75 -2.35
CA GLY A 213 -2.99 6.58 -3.30
C GLY A 213 -4.30 7.07 -2.68
N SER A 214 -5.14 7.73 -3.47
CA SER A 214 -6.37 8.37 -3.02
C SER A 214 -7.57 8.09 -3.93
N CYS A 215 -8.77 8.35 -3.41
CA CYS A 215 -10.04 8.38 -4.15
C CYS A 215 -10.12 9.51 -5.21
N ASP A 216 -9.13 10.40 -5.28
CA ASP A 216 -9.00 11.35 -6.41
C ASP A 216 -8.45 10.70 -7.70
N SER A 217 -8.24 9.37 -7.70
CA SER A 217 -7.64 8.59 -8.79
C SER A 217 -6.17 8.94 -9.08
N LEU A 218 -5.49 9.65 -8.17
CA LEU A 218 -4.10 10.05 -8.29
C LEU A 218 -3.21 9.32 -7.28
N ALA A 219 -2.03 8.92 -7.72
CA ALA A 219 -0.94 8.56 -6.82
C ALA A 219 0.03 9.74 -6.70
N LYS A 220 0.45 10.08 -5.47
CA LYS A 220 1.37 11.19 -5.22
C LYS A 220 2.63 10.70 -4.51
N LEU A 221 3.78 11.19 -4.95
CA LEU A 221 5.08 10.94 -4.34
C LEU A 221 5.49 12.15 -3.50
N TRP A 222 5.95 11.89 -2.30
CA TRP A 222 6.25 12.90 -1.29
C TRP A 222 7.67 12.70 -0.76
N ASP A 223 8.38 13.78 -0.51
CA ASP A 223 9.62 13.77 0.28
C ASP A 223 9.30 14.26 1.69
N TYR A 224 9.48 13.41 2.70
CA TYR A 224 9.18 13.76 4.08
C TYR A 224 10.33 14.51 4.79
N ARG A 225 11.48 14.68 4.14
CA ARG A 225 12.59 15.52 4.60
C ARG A 225 12.46 16.94 4.06
N ALA A 226 12.07 17.06 2.79
CA ALA A 226 11.77 18.35 2.17
C ALA A 226 10.34 18.76 2.55
N LYS A 227 10.21 19.51 3.64
CA LYS A 227 8.91 19.92 4.19
C LYS A 227 8.00 20.54 3.11
N LYS A 228 6.76 20.01 3.00
CA LYS A 228 5.53 20.64 2.47
C LYS A 228 5.17 20.55 0.98
N ALA A 229 5.82 19.75 0.13
CA ALA A 229 5.36 19.64 -1.26
C ALA A 229 5.31 18.20 -1.78
N CYS A 230 4.25 17.92 -2.54
CA CYS A 230 4.19 16.79 -3.45
C CYS A 230 5.31 16.95 -4.49
N VAL A 231 6.15 15.92 -4.63
CA VAL A 231 7.27 15.91 -5.58
C VAL A 231 6.76 15.61 -6.97
N MET A 232 5.87 14.61 -7.09
CA MET A 232 5.35 14.09 -8.36
C MET A 232 3.92 13.59 -8.18
N THR A 233 3.06 13.83 -9.18
CA THR A 233 1.69 13.32 -9.22
C THR A 233 1.51 12.43 -10.45
N PHE A 234 1.04 11.20 -10.24
CA PHE A 234 0.89 10.19 -11.27
C PHE A 234 -0.61 9.96 -11.56
N PRO A 235 -1.14 10.59 -12.62
CA PRO A 235 -2.47 10.26 -13.13
C PRO A 235 -2.43 8.97 -13.94
N GLY A 236 -3.54 8.23 -13.96
CA GLY A 236 -3.70 7.08 -14.83
C GLY A 236 -4.91 6.23 -14.54
N HIS A 237 -5.35 6.15 -13.28
CA HIS A 237 -6.56 5.43 -12.89
C HIS A 237 -7.84 6.17 -13.24
N GLU A 238 -8.91 5.40 -13.44
CA GLU A 238 -10.26 5.90 -13.74
C GLU A 238 -11.17 5.91 -12.51
N SER A 239 -10.70 5.33 -11.40
CA SER A 239 -11.40 5.24 -10.13
C SER A 239 -10.41 5.22 -8.97
N ASP A 240 -10.92 5.02 -7.75
CA ASP A 240 -10.21 5.15 -6.50
C ASP A 240 -8.99 4.23 -6.44
N ILE A 241 -7.87 4.75 -5.92
CA ILE A 241 -6.67 3.94 -5.68
C ILE A 241 -6.71 3.42 -4.25
N ASN A 242 -7.04 2.13 -4.10
CA ASN A 242 -7.16 1.48 -2.80
C ASN A 242 -5.81 1.14 -2.17
N SER A 243 -4.81 0.78 -2.98
CA SER A 243 -3.52 0.31 -2.47
C SER A 243 -2.36 0.73 -3.35
N VAL A 244 -1.23 0.98 -2.70
CA VAL A 244 0.03 1.37 -3.34
C VAL A 244 1.15 0.58 -2.68
N ASP A 245 2.11 0.11 -3.47
CA ASP A 245 3.32 -0.53 -2.95
C ASP A 245 4.55 -0.20 -3.80
N PHE A 246 5.69 0.02 -3.14
CA PHE A 246 6.94 0.28 -3.84
C PHE A 246 7.51 -1.00 -4.42
N PHE A 247 8.10 -0.88 -5.61
CA PHE A 247 8.96 -1.92 -6.13
C PHE A 247 10.21 -2.05 -5.24
N PRO A 248 10.79 -3.25 -5.07
CA PRO A 248 11.91 -3.46 -4.15
C PRO A 248 13.17 -2.60 -4.39
N ASP A 249 13.37 -2.07 -5.60
CA ASP A 249 14.47 -1.16 -5.95
C ASP A 249 14.19 0.32 -5.62
N GLY A 250 12.95 0.66 -5.27
CA GLY A 250 12.49 2.02 -4.98
C GLY A 250 12.29 2.93 -6.20
N GLN A 251 12.62 2.51 -7.42
CA GLN A 251 12.52 3.35 -8.61
C GLN A 251 11.13 3.29 -9.26
N ALA A 252 10.34 2.28 -8.91
CA ALA A 252 8.98 2.09 -9.39
C ALA A 252 8.01 1.79 -8.25
N PHE A 253 6.72 1.90 -8.52
CA PHE A 253 5.66 1.49 -7.59
C PHE A 253 4.44 0.97 -8.35
N ALA A 254 3.69 0.08 -7.73
CA ALA A 254 2.42 -0.40 -8.22
C ALA A 254 1.26 0.26 -7.49
N THR A 255 0.17 0.44 -8.22
CA THR A 255 -1.10 0.93 -7.71
C THR A 255 -2.20 -0.08 -8.04
N ALA A 256 -3.19 -0.18 -7.16
CA ALA A 256 -4.37 -1.02 -7.29
C ALA A 256 -5.62 -0.18 -7.09
N SER A 257 -6.61 -0.37 -7.95
CA SER A 257 -7.79 0.50 -8.03
C SER A 257 -9.09 -0.28 -8.18
N ASP A 258 -10.19 0.40 -7.88
CA ASP A 258 -11.55 -0.04 -8.16
C ASP A 258 -11.88 -0.10 -9.66
N ASP A 259 -11.04 0.47 -10.53
CA ASP A 259 -11.17 0.32 -11.99
C ASP A 259 -10.81 -1.08 -12.52
N SER A 260 -10.60 -2.05 -11.62
CA SER A 260 -10.20 -3.46 -11.87
C SER A 260 -8.79 -3.65 -12.44
N THR A 261 -7.95 -2.60 -12.42
CA THR A 261 -6.61 -2.66 -12.98
C THR A 261 -5.52 -2.37 -11.94
N CYS A 262 -4.39 -3.08 -12.06
CA CYS A 262 -3.16 -2.64 -11.43
C CYS A 262 -2.32 -1.87 -12.46
N ARG A 263 -1.60 -0.84 -12.03
CA ARG A 263 -0.65 -0.11 -12.89
C ARG A 263 0.71 -0.09 -12.24
N LEU A 264 1.77 -0.16 -13.05
CA LEU A 264 3.17 0.04 -12.64
C LEU A 264 3.63 1.39 -13.15
N PHE A 265 4.17 2.22 -12.26
CA PHE A 265 4.74 3.53 -12.58
C PHE A 265 6.24 3.55 -12.27
N ASP A 266 7.04 4.17 -13.13
CA ASP A 266 8.45 4.48 -12.86
C ASP A 266 8.59 5.97 -12.53
N ILE A 267 9.31 6.25 -11.45
CA ILE A 267 9.50 7.60 -10.90
C ILE A 267 10.40 8.44 -11.81
N ARG A 268 11.43 7.84 -12.40
CA ARG A 268 12.39 8.53 -13.27
C ARG A 268 11.79 8.83 -14.63
N ALA A 269 11.03 7.87 -15.16
CA ALA A 269 10.35 8.03 -16.45
C ALA A 269 9.07 8.87 -16.35
N TYR A 270 8.59 9.15 -15.13
CA TYR A 270 7.36 9.89 -14.84
C TYR A 270 6.16 9.40 -15.68
N ARG A 271 6.06 8.08 -15.87
CA ARG A 271 5.03 7.46 -16.70
C ARG A 271 4.62 6.10 -16.17
N GLN A 272 3.43 5.68 -16.60
CA GLN A 272 2.99 4.31 -16.46
C GLN A 272 3.82 3.41 -17.40
N LEU A 273 4.44 2.36 -16.87
CA LEU A 273 5.19 1.36 -17.63
C LEU A 273 4.31 0.21 -18.10
N GLN A 274 3.38 -0.24 -17.26
CA GLN A 274 2.58 -1.44 -17.54
C GLN A 274 1.18 -1.31 -16.93
N LYS A 275 0.18 -1.88 -17.63
CA LYS A 275 -1.18 -2.09 -17.13
C LYS A 275 -1.41 -3.59 -16.95
N TYR A 276 -1.87 -4.01 -15.78
CA TYR A 276 -2.28 -5.38 -15.51
C TYR A 276 -3.80 -5.40 -15.44
N ALA A 277 -4.41 -6.00 -16.46
CA ALA A 277 -5.85 -6.11 -16.61
C ALA A 277 -6.21 -7.42 -17.29
N ASN A 278 -7.40 -7.92 -17.04
CA ASN A 278 -7.96 -9.09 -17.71
C ASN A 278 -9.44 -8.82 -17.96
N GLU A 279 -9.91 -9.06 -19.19
CA GLU A 279 -11.30 -8.82 -19.60
C GLU A 279 -12.33 -9.57 -18.75
N LYS A 280 -11.91 -10.66 -18.08
CA LYS A 280 -12.79 -11.45 -17.20
C LYS A 280 -12.89 -10.90 -15.78
N ILE A 281 -11.95 -10.06 -15.36
CA ILE A 281 -11.86 -9.57 -13.98
C ILE A 281 -12.39 -8.14 -13.99
N LEU A 282 -13.63 -7.96 -13.53
CA LEU A 282 -14.33 -6.67 -13.51
C LEU A 282 -14.50 -6.09 -12.10
N CYS A 283 -13.89 -6.73 -11.10
CA CYS A 283 -14.01 -6.34 -9.70
C CYS A 283 -12.82 -5.48 -9.26
N GLY A 284 -13.06 -4.61 -8.27
CA GLY A 284 -12.03 -3.76 -7.69
C GLY A 284 -10.91 -4.54 -7.00
N ILE A 285 -9.74 -3.92 -6.97
CA ILE A 285 -8.54 -4.46 -6.31
C ILE A 285 -8.37 -3.75 -4.99
N THR A 286 -8.25 -4.50 -3.91
CA THR A 286 -8.17 -3.95 -2.55
C THR A 286 -6.74 -3.71 -2.10
N SER A 287 -5.81 -4.55 -2.55
CA SER A 287 -4.47 -4.62 -1.99
C SER A 287 -3.47 -5.14 -3.01
N VAL A 288 -2.23 -4.66 -2.92
CA VAL A 288 -1.13 -5.01 -3.82
C VAL A 288 0.17 -5.15 -3.04
N ALA A 289 1.04 -6.09 -3.47
CA ALA A 289 2.40 -6.21 -2.94
C ALA A 289 3.33 -6.89 -3.93
N PHE A 290 4.59 -6.48 -3.92
CA PHE A 290 5.63 -7.14 -4.71
C PHE A 290 6.29 -8.31 -3.97
N SER A 291 6.68 -9.31 -4.75
CA SER A 291 7.71 -10.26 -4.31
C SER A 291 9.03 -9.56 -4.04
N LYS A 292 9.92 -10.18 -3.26
CA LYS A 292 11.26 -9.63 -2.96
C LYS A 292 12.11 -9.35 -4.19
N SER A 293 11.93 -10.14 -5.26
CA SER A 293 12.61 -9.92 -6.55
C SER A 293 11.96 -8.83 -7.40
N GLY A 294 10.72 -8.45 -7.09
CA GLY A 294 9.87 -7.60 -7.92
C GLY A 294 9.31 -8.30 -9.16
N ARG A 295 9.64 -9.57 -9.43
CA ARG A 295 9.15 -10.30 -10.62
C ARG A 295 7.66 -10.65 -10.57
N GLN A 296 7.15 -10.89 -9.37
CA GLN A 296 5.73 -11.18 -9.13
C GLN A 296 5.06 -10.01 -8.41
N LEU A 297 3.89 -9.66 -8.89
CA LEU A 297 2.96 -8.72 -8.28
C LEU A 297 1.72 -9.49 -7.80
N PHE A 298 1.47 -9.46 -6.50
CA PHE A 298 0.29 -10.05 -5.89
C PHE A 298 -0.79 -9.00 -5.76
N ALA A 299 -1.98 -9.29 -6.26
CA ALA A 299 -3.13 -8.39 -6.19
C ALA A 299 -4.34 -9.14 -5.61
N GLY A 300 -4.96 -8.56 -4.57
CA GLY A 300 -6.14 -9.09 -3.89
C GLY A 300 -7.40 -8.41 -4.41
N TYR A 301 -8.41 -9.20 -4.76
CA TYR A 301 -9.60 -8.71 -5.45
C TYR A 301 -10.87 -8.93 -4.65
N ASP A 302 -11.91 -8.20 -5.05
CA ASP A 302 -13.26 -8.33 -4.52
C ASP A 302 -13.98 -9.61 -4.98
N ASP A 303 -13.46 -10.33 -5.97
CA ASP A 303 -13.92 -11.67 -6.39
C ASP A 303 -13.45 -12.81 -5.47
N TYR A 304 -12.88 -12.46 -4.31
CA TYR A 304 -12.40 -13.37 -3.26
C TYR A 304 -11.08 -14.05 -3.59
N ASN A 305 -10.51 -13.77 -4.76
CA ASN A 305 -9.26 -14.38 -5.21
C ASN A 305 -8.09 -13.40 -5.08
N CYS A 306 -6.90 -13.96 -5.08
CA CYS A 306 -5.67 -13.20 -5.29
C CYS A 306 -5.02 -13.68 -6.59
N TYR A 307 -4.66 -12.75 -7.47
CA TYR A 307 -3.98 -13.06 -8.73
C TYR A 307 -2.50 -12.69 -8.65
N VAL A 308 -1.67 -13.52 -9.27
CA VAL A 308 -0.23 -13.36 -9.37
C VAL A 308 0.11 -12.92 -10.78
N TRP A 309 0.56 -11.69 -10.92
CA TRP A 309 0.96 -11.11 -12.20
C TRP A 309 2.47 -11.16 -12.35
N ASP A 310 2.94 -11.48 -13.55
CA ASP A 310 4.33 -11.25 -13.94
C ASP A 310 4.50 -9.77 -14.24
N THR A 311 5.40 -9.10 -13.52
CA THR A 311 5.59 -7.64 -13.65
C THR A 311 6.17 -7.23 -14.99
N ILE A 312 6.95 -8.10 -15.61
CA ILE A 312 7.63 -7.80 -16.87
C ILE A 312 6.71 -8.12 -18.05
N SER A 313 6.11 -9.31 -18.06
CA SER A 313 5.26 -9.74 -19.20
C SER A 313 3.82 -9.22 -19.11
N GLY A 314 3.37 -8.78 -17.94
CA GLY A 314 1.99 -8.34 -17.73
C GLY A 314 0.95 -9.47 -17.71
N LEU A 315 1.40 -10.73 -17.80
CA LEU A 315 0.52 -11.89 -17.85
C LEU A 315 0.17 -12.37 -16.45
N ASN A 316 -1.05 -12.86 -16.31
CA ASN A 316 -1.49 -13.55 -15.10
C ASN A 316 -0.89 -14.96 -15.08
N ILE A 317 -0.06 -15.25 -14.07
CA ILE A 317 0.65 -16.52 -13.93
C ILE A 317 -0.21 -17.53 -13.17
N GLN A 318 -0.82 -17.12 -12.06
CA GLN A 318 -1.54 -18.02 -11.16
C GLN A 318 -2.67 -17.29 -10.42
N GLN A 319 -3.78 -18.00 -10.20
CA GLN A 319 -4.88 -17.60 -9.32
C GLN A 319 -4.79 -18.36 -7.99
N LEU A 320 -4.80 -17.63 -6.88
CA LEU A 320 -4.85 -18.15 -5.52
C LEU A 320 -6.30 -18.12 -5.04
N THR A 321 -6.96 -19.27 -5.11
CA THR A 321 -8.33 -19.45 -4.65
C THR A 321 -8.33 -20.05 -3.24
N GLY A 322 -9.13 -19.49 -2.34
CA GLY A 322 -9.24 -20.05 -1.00
C GLY A 322 -10.07 -19.25 -0.01
N HIS A 323 -10.19 -17.93 -0.19
CA HIS A 323 -11.09 -17.10 0.64
C HIS A 323 -12.55 -17.25 0.20
N GLU A 324 -13.46 -17.14 1.17
CA GLU A 324 -14.91 -17.22 0.94
C GLU A 324 -15.57 -15.83 0.83
N ASN A 325 -14.76 -14.76 0.93
CA ASN A 325 -15.18 -13.37 0.85
C ASN A 325 -14.00 -12.52 0.35
N ARG A 326 -14.21 -11.23 0.12
CA ARG A 326 -13.19 -10.33 -0.47
C ARG A 326 -11.88 -10.41 0.29
N VAL A 327 -10.79 -10.46 -0.47
CA VAL A 327 -9.44 -10.32 0.08
C VAL A 327 -9.27 -8.84 0.37
N SER A 328 -9.06 -8.47 1.62
CA SER A 328 -9.00 -7.06 2.05
C SER A 328 -7.56 -6.56 2.17
N CYS A 329 -6.64 -7.44 2.52
CA CYS A 329 -5.24 -7.11 2.69
C CYS A 329 -4.35 -8.27 2.25
N LEU A 330 -3.15 -7.93 1.84
CA LEU A 330 -2.11 -8.88 1.53
C LEU A 330 -0.74 -8.29 1.86
N GLY A 331 0.24 -9.16 2.05
CA GLY A 331 1.60 -8.74 2.36
C GLY A 331 2.59 -9.87 2.16
N VAL A 332 3.75 -9.53 1.60
CA VAL A 332 4.86 -10.46 1.41
C VAL A 332 5.82 -10.34 2.60
N GLN A 333 6.31 -11.49 3.07
CA GLN A 333 7.29 -11.58 4.14
C GLN A 333 8.61 -10.92 3.73
N SER A 334 9.35 -10.32 4.67
CA SER A 334 10.62 -9.60 4.39
C SER A 334 11.71 -10.46 3.72
N ASN A 335 11.69 -11.77 3.94
CA ASN A 335 12.57 -12.74 3.29
C ASN A 335 12.07 -13.22 1.91
N GLY A 336 10.83 -12.91 1.54
CA GLY A 336 10.17 -13.33 0.30
C GLY A 336 9.72 -14.79 0.26
N GLN A 337 9.72 -15.52 1.39
CA GLN A 337 9.37 -16.95 1.42
C GLN A 337 7.87 -17.20 1.43
N ALA A 338 7.09 -16.31 2.02
CA ALA A 338 5.65 -16.46 2.11
C ALA A 338 4.89 -15.17 1.79
N LEU A 339 3.68 -15.35 1.27
CA LEU A 339 2.65 -14.34 1.12
C LEU A 339 1.57 -14.61 2.17
N CYS A 340 1.06 -13.59 2.83
CA CYS A 340 -0.15 -13.71 3.63
C CYS A 340 -1.27 -12.88 3.01
N THR A 341 -2.47 -13.45 2.98
CA THR A 341 -3.70 -12.80 2.54
C THR A 341 -4.71 -12.82 3.68
N GLY A 342 -5.35 -11.68 3.94
CA GLY A 342 -6.45 -11.53 4.89
C GLY A 342 -7.74 -11.28 4.14
N GLY A 343 -8.82 -11.93 4.56
CA GLY A 343 -10.13 -11.78 3.95
C GLY A 343 -11.20 -11.37 4.94
N TRP A 344 -12.34 -10.96 4.38
CA TRP A 344 -13.57 -10.72 5.15
C TRP A 344 -14.23 -12.01 5.67
N ASP A 345 -13.66 -13.17 5.33
CA ASP A 345 -14.02 -14.48 5.87
C ASP A 345 -13.39 -14.76 7.25
N THR A 346 -12.81 -13.73 7.91
CA THR A 346 -12.16 -13.79 9.24
C THR A 346 -10.84 -14.56 9.30
N LEU A 347 -10.35 -15.02 8.14
CA LEU A 347 -9.20 -15.90 8.02
C LEU A 347 -8.00 -15.19 7.41
N LEU A 348 -6.81 -15.50 7.93
CA LEU A 348 -5.55 -15.23 7.25
C LEU A 348 -5.01 -16.53 6.66
N ARG A 349 -4.63 -16.51 5.40
CA ARG A 349 -3.98 -17.64 4.73
C ARG A 349 -2.54 -17.29 4.46
N ILE A 350 -1.65 -18.25 4.69
CA ILE A 350 -0.23 -18.14 4.36
C ILE A 350 0.04 -19.06 3.18
N TRP A 351 0.60 -18.47 2.13
CA TRP A 351 0.93 -19.10 0.87
C TRP A 351 2.44 -19.15 0.70
N ALA A 352 2.97 -20.27 0.24
CA ALA A 352 4.37 -20.43 -0.11
C ALA A 352 4.50 -21.49 -1.20
N VAL A 353 5.64 -21.50 -1.89
CA VAL A 353 5.98 -22.49 -2.93
C VAL A 353 6.11 -23.89 -2.33
#